data_AF-K0AYW4-F1
#
_entry.id   AF-K0AYW4-F1
#
_cell.length_a   1.000
_cell.length_b   1.000
_cell.length_c   1.000
_cell.angle_alpha   90.00
_cell.angle_beta   90.00
_cell.angle_gamma   90.00
#
_symmetry.space_group_name_H-M   'P 1'
#
loop_
_entity.id
_entity.type
_entity.pdbx_description
1 polymer ?
#
loop_
_entity_poly.entity_id
_entity_poly.type
_entity_poly.pdbx_seq_one_letter_code
_entity_poly.pdbx_strand_id
1 'polypeptide(L)' 'MSINKVKEIKDLYENRFKCIKYEFADSGDFTVYLKNFEEEKTNTVVIKDEKEISDIKNFIDNY' A
#
# COMPACT_ATOMS: atom_id res chain seq x y z
N MET A 1 17.28 -3.38 -8.78
CA MET A 1 16.91 -3.12 -7.38
C MET A 1 15.46 -3.56 -7.21
N SER A 2 15.21 -4.62 -6.44
CA SER A 2 13.83 -5.00 -6.10
C SER A 2 13.29 -3.97 -5.11
N ILE A 3 12.32 -3.17 -5.56
CA ILE A 3 11.66 -2.17 -4.71
C ILE A 3 10.82 -2.95 -3.70
N ASN A 4 11.17 -2.86 -2.42
CA ASN A 4 10.43 -3.48 -1.33
C ASN A 4 9.14 -2.67 -1.09
N LYS A 5 8.00 -3.21 -1.51
CA LYS A 5 6.69 -2.56 -1.45
C LYS A 5 6.19 -2.38 -0.02
N VAL A 6 6.61 -3.27 0.89
CA VAL A 6 6.33 -3.11 2.33
C VAL A 6 6.96 -1.81 2.86
N LYS A 7 8.22 -1.55 2.48
CA LYS A 7 8.90 -0.30 2.86
C LYS A 7 8.20 0.92 2.27
N GLU A 8 7.85 0.87 0.99
CA GLU A 8 7.15 1.96 0.30
C GLU A 8 5.83 2.34 1.01
N ILE A 9 5.02 1.36 1.41
CA ILE A 9 3.78 1.60 2.17
C ILE A 9 4.07 2.25 3.53
N LYS A 10 5.10 1.77 4.25
CA LYS A 10 5.48 2.34 5.55
C LYS A 10 5.93 3.80 5.43
N ASP A 11 6.81 4.09 4.46
CA ASP A 11 7.25 5.46 4.14
C ASP A 11 6.04 6.36 3.82
N LEU A 12 5.06 5.88 3.05
CA LEU A 12 3.84 6.64 2.77
C LEU A 12 3.04 6.96 4.04
N TYR A 13 2.89 5.98 4.95
CA TYR A 13 2.22 6.18 6.23
C TYR A 13 2.94 7.20 7.13
N GLU A 14 4.28 7.18 7.14
CA GLU A 14 5.09 8.21 7.82
C GLU A 14 4.86 9.60 7.21
N ASN A 15 4.65 9.67 5.89
CA ASN A 15 4.30 10.88 5.15
C ASN A 15 2.78 11.19 5.17
N ARG A 16 2.06 10.74 6.21
CA ARG A 16 0.63 11.05 6.45
C ARG A 16 -0.34 10.54 5.37
N PHE A 17 0.10 9.69 4.45
CA PHE A 17 -0.82 8.96 3.60
C PHE A 17 -1.56 7.91 4.43
N LYS A 18 -2.84 7.74 4.14
CA LYS A 18 -3.69 6.68 4.70
C LYS A 18 -4.28 5.85 3.58
N CYS A 19 -4.32 4.53 3.77
CA CYS A 19 -5.06 3.66 2.88
C CYS A 19 -6.54 4.06 2.88
N ILE A 20 -7.11 4.27 1.69
CA ILE A 20 -8.53 4.55 1.50
C ILE A 20 -9.29 3.39 0.86
N LYS A 21 -8.55 2.51 0.17
CA LYS A 21 -9.08 1.32 -0.49
C LYS A 21 -7.92 0.37 -0.79
N TYR A 22 -8.17 -0.93 -0.73
CA TYR A 22 -7.33 -1.91 -1.39
C TYR A 22 -8.21 -2.91 -2.14
N GLU A 23 -7.66 -3.55 -3.17
CA GLU A 23 -8.34 -4.57 -3.95
C GLU A 23 -7.37 -5.62 -4.49
N PHE A 24 -7.91 -6.82 -4.72
CA PHE A 24 -7.24 -7.89 -5.42
C PHE A 24 -7.80 -7.98 -6.83
N ALA A 25 -6.93 -7.86 -7.83
CA ALA A 25 -7.29 -8.15 -9.21
C ALA A 25 -7.38 -9.66 -9.45
N ASP A 26 -8.21 -10.08 -10.41
CA ASP A 26 -8.27 -11.48 -10.88
C ASP A 26 -6.89 -12.03 -11.30
N SER A 27 -5.99 -11.14 -11.74
CA SER A 27 -4.61 -11.50 -12.11
C SER A 27 -3.70 -11.86 -10.92
N GLY A 28 -4.18 -11.74 -9.67
CA GLY A 28 -3.39 -11.91 -8.45
C GLY A 28 -2.66 -10.64 -7.98
N ASP A 29 -2.81 -9.52 -8.69
CA ASP A 29 -2.21 -8.25 -8.30
C ASP A 29 -2.99 -7.61 -7.14
N PHE A 30 -2.29 -7.20 -6.09
CA PHE A 30 -2.87 -6.46 -4.96
C PHE A 30 -2.58 -4.97 -5.12
N THR A 31 -3.64 -4.16 -5.15
CA THR A 31 -3.52 -2.71 -5.33
C THR A 31 -3.99 -1.99 -4.07
N VAL A 32 -3.15 -1.08 -3.56
CA VAL A 32 -3.45 -0.22 -2.42
C VAL A 32 -3.54 1.22 -2.89
N TYR A 33 -4.66 1.87 -2.59
CA TYR A 33 -4.89 3.28 -2.85
C TYR A 33 -4.74 4.06 -1.55
N LEU A 34 -3.86 5.06 -1.56
CA LEU A 34 -3.58 5.90 -0.41
C LEU A 34 -3.86 7.36 -0.72
N LYS A 35 -4.31 8.09 0.31
CA LYS A 35 -4.54 9.53 0.25
C LYS A 35 -3.88 10.23 1.43
N ASN A 36 -3.13 11.29 1.15
CA ASN A 36 -2.76 12.29 2.13
C ASN A 36 -3.81 13.41 2.04
N PHE A 37 -4.56 13.62 3.11
CA PHE A 37 -5.64 14.59 3.16
C PHE A 37 -5.16 16.02 3.42
N GLU A 38 -3.98 16.20 3.99
CA GLU A 38 -3.39 17.51 4.28
C GLU A 38 -2.82 18.15 3.00
N GLU A 39 -2.15 17.34 2.17
CA GLU A 39 -1.57 17.79 0.90
C GLU A 39 -2.49 17.55 -0.31
N GLU A 40 -3.67 16.98 -0.09
CA GLU A 40 -4.62 16.56 -1.14
C GLU A 40 -3.98 15.64 -2.22
N LYS A 41 -3.01 14.81 -1.82
CA LYS A 41 -2.28 13.90 -2.71
C LYS A 41 -2.82 12.48 -2.63
N THR A 42 -2.74 11.76 -3.75
CA THR A 42 -3.05 10.33 -3.82
C THR A 42 -1.85 9.54 -4.33
N ASN A 43 -1.67 8.32 -3.83
CA ASN A 43 -0.67 7.39 -4.30
C ASN A 43 -1.28 6.00 -4.47
N THR A 44 -0.78 5.23 -5.44
CA THR A 44 -1.26 3.87 -5.74
C THR A 44 -0.06 2.93 -5.79
N VAL A 45 -0.11 1.89 -4.98
CA VAL A 45 0.96 0.89 -4.89
C VAL A 45 0.39 -0.44 -5.37
N VAL A 46 1.02 -1.03 -6.39
CA VAL A 46 0.69 -2.36 -6.90
C VAL A 46 1.74 -3.35 -6.43
N ILE A 47 1.30 -4.45 -5.84
CA ILE A 47 2.12 -5.51 -5.27
C ILE A 47 1.72 -6.84 -5.91
N LYS A 48 2.73 -7.59 -6.36
CA LYS A 48 2.55 -8.91 -7.01
C LYS A 48 3.10 -10.06 -6.19
N ASP A 49 3.95 -9.77 -5.21
CA ASP A 49 4.57 -10.78 -4.36
C ASP A 49 3.63 -11.14 -3.21
N GLU A 50 3.22 -12.41 -3.13
CA GLU A 50 2.25 -12.89 -2.14
C GLU A 50 2.70 -12.69 -0.69
N LYS A 51 4.01 -12.75 -0.42
CA LYS A 51 4.54 -12.51 0.92
C LYS A 51 4.41 -11.03 1.28
N GLU A 52 4.80 -10.13 0.39
CA GLU A 52 4.64 -8.69 0.59
C GLU A 52 3.17 -8.30 0.75
N ILE A 53 2.25 -8.95 0.02
CA ILE A 53 0.80 -8.75 0.16
C ILE A 53 0.34 -9.03 1.59
N SER A 54 0.73 -10.18 2.15
CA SER A 54 0.35 -10.55 3.52
C SER A 54 0.89 -9.56 4.55
N ASP A 55 2.16 -9.15 4.42
CA ASP A 55 2.79 -8.18 5.30
C ASP A 55 2.10 -6.80 5.23
N ILE A 56 1.79 -6.31 4.03
CA ILE A 56 1.13 -5.01 3.82
C ILE A 56 -0.30 -5.04 4.32
N LYS A 57 -1.06 -6.11 4.06
CA LYS A 57 -2.42 -6.24 4.54
C LYS A 57 -2.46 -6.22 6.07
N ASN A 58 -1.60 -7.01 6.71
CA ASN A 58 -1.50 -7.02 8.17
C ASN A 58 -1.09 -5.65 8.73
N PHE A 59 -0.18 -4.94 8.07
CA PHE A 59 0.19 -3.58 8.46
C PHE A 59 -0.99 -2.60 8.36
N ILE A 60 -1.75 -2.61 7.26
CA ILE A 60 -2.90 -1.71 7.06
C ILE A 60 -4.02 -1.99 8.06
N ASP A 61 -4.34 -3.26 8.33
CA ASP A 61 -5.43 -3.64 9.24
C ASP A 61 -5.14 -3.32 10.73
N ASN A 62 -3.86 -3.19 11.11
CA ASN A 62 -3.44 -2.96 12.50
C ASN A 62 -2.95 -1.53 12.80
N TYR A 63 -2.94 -0.61 11.84
CA TYR A 63 -2.40 0.76 11.99
C TYR A 63 -3.51 1.81 12.08
#